data_AF-A0A1V5P742-F1
#
_entry.id   AF-A0A1V5P742-F1
#
_cell.length_a   1.000
_cell.length_b   1.000
_cell.length_c   1.000
_cell.angle_alpha   90.00
_cell.angle_beta   90.00
_cell.angle_gamma   90.00
#
_symmetry.space_group_name_H-M   'P 1'
#
loop_
_entity.id
_entity.type
_entity.pdbx_description
1 polymer ?
#
loop_
_entity_poly.entity_id
_entity_poly.type
_entity_poly.pdbx_seq_one_letter_code
_entity_poly.pdbx_strand_id
1 'polypeptide(L)' 'MREITEAEKEKIWKEVKEEFPEDEMMQEIHYIRMVHYLLTKDLSTEDHIKFYNSYLPVKV' A
#
# COMPACT_ATOMS: atom_id res chain seq x y z
N MET A 1 7.75 11.03 -5.61
CA MET A 1 7.02 9.97 -4.88
C MET A 1 7.91 8.74 -4.88
N ARG A 2 8.07 8.05 -3.74
CA ARG A 2 8.89 6.82 -3.69
C ARG A 2 8.24 5.74 -4.56
N GLU A 3 9.05 4.90 -5.17
CA GLU A 3 8.59 3.68 -5.83
C GLU A 3 8.87 2.47 -4.92
N ILE A 4 7.95 1.50 -4.89
CA ILE A 4 8.16 0.22 -4.19
C ILE A 4 8.84 -0.73 -5.15
N THR A 5 9.99 -1.27 -4.73
CA THR A 5 10.73 -2.27 -5.49
C THR A 5 10.02 -3.63 -5.46
N GLU A 6 10.29 -4.50 -6.45
CA GLU A 6 9.70 -5.84 -6.47
C GLU A 6 10.09 -6.67 -5.23
N ALA A 7 11.33 -6.54 -4.76
CA ALA A 7 11.78 -7.22 -3.53
C ALA A 7 10.98 -6.80 -2.28
N GLU A 8 10.56 -5.53 -2.21
CA GLU A 8 9.71 -5.05 -1.13
C GLU A 8 8.28 -5.58 -1.26
N LYS A 9 7.73 -5.65 -2.47
CA LYS A 9 6.42 -6.26 -2.72
C LYS A 9 6.39 -7.73 -2.31
N GLU A 10 7.41 -8.50 -2.71
CA GLU A 10 7.54 -9.90 -2.35
C GLU A 10 7.63 -10.09 -0.83
N LYS A 11 8.41 -9.24 -0.15
CA LYS A 11 8.53 -9.27 1.31
C LYS A 11 7.18 -9.00 1.99
N ILE A 12 6.47 -7.95 1.60
CA ILE A 12 5.16 -7.61 2.16
C ILE A 12 4.18 -8.76 1.92
N TRP A 13 4.17 -9.31 0.70
CA TRP A 13 3.25 -10.40 0.36
C TRP A 13 3.51 -11.66 1.18
N LYS A 14 4.79 -11.96 1.44
CA LYS A 14 5.17 -13.06 2.33
C LYS A 14 4.66 -12.83 3.76
N GLU A 15 4.92 -11.65 4.34
CA GLU A 15 4.47 -11.30 5.69
C GLU A 15 2.94 -11.37 5.82
N VAL A 16 2.22 -10.87 4.82
CA VAL A 16 0.76 -10.90 4.75
C VAL A 16 0.20 -12.33 4.71
N LYS A 17 0.81 -13.24 3.94
CA LYS A 17 0.40 -14.65 3.88
C LYS A 17 0.65 -15.40 5.18
N GLU A 18 1.71 -15.03 5.90
CA GLU A 18 2.01 -15.60 7.23
C GLU A 18 1.01 -15.12 8.28
N GLU A 19 0.54 -13.86 8.20
CA GLU A 19 -0.42 -13.27 9.14
C GLU A 19 -1.87 -13.73 8.89
N PHE A 20 -2.26 -13.86 7.61
CA PHE A 20 -3.63 -14.25 7.20
C PHE A 20 -3.61 -15.53 6.36
N PRO A 21 -3.23 -16.68 6.93
CA PRO A 21 -3.26 -17.93 6.18
C PRO A 21 -4.71 -18.24 5.77
N GLU A 22 -4.92 -18.54 4.48
CA GLU A 22 -6.20 -18.94 3.89
C GLU A 22 -7.31 -17.87 3.81
N ASP A 23 -7.09 -16.65 4.34
CA ASP A 23 -8.02 -15.53 4.18
C ASP A 23 -7.55 -14.58 3.06
N GLU A 24 -7.91 -14.91 1.82
CA GLU A 24 -7.50 -14.15 0.62
C GLU A 24 -7.95 -12.68 0.67
N MET A 25 -9.15 -12.41 1.21
CA MET A 25 -9.67 -11.05 1.34
C MET A 25 -8.80 -10.23 2.30
N MET A 26 -8.46 -10.79 3.46
CA MET A 26 -7.58 -10.11 4.41
C MET A 26 -6.16 -9.95 3.85
N GLN A 27 -5.67 -10.92 3.07
CA GLN A 27 -4.38 -10.79 2.38
C GLN A 27 -4.36 -9.59 1.43
N GLU A 28 -5.37 -9.46 0.56
CA GLU A 28 -5.45 -8.35 -0.40
C GLU A 28 -5.56 -6.98 0.31
N ILE A 29 -6.45 -6.88 1.30
CA ILE A 29 -6.64 -5.64 2.07
C ILE A 29 -5.34 -5.23 2.77
N HIS A 30 -4.69 -6.17 3.45
CA HIS A 30 -3.49 -5.87 4.22
C HIS A 30 -2.31 -5.53 3.31
N TYR A 31 -2.15 -6.23 2.18
CA TYR A 31 -1.14 -5.92 1.19
C TYR A 31 -1.27 -4.49 0.66
N ILE A 32 -2.48 -4.08 0.25
CA ILE A 32 -2.73 -2.71 -0.23
C ILE A 32 -2.41 -1.68 0.86
N ARG A 33 -2.82 -1.93 2.12
CA ARG A 33 -2.52 -1.04 3.24
C ARG A 33 -1.02 -0.87 3.47
N MET A 34 -0.26 -1.95 3.41
CA MET A 34 1.20 -1.93 3.59
C MET A 34 1.91 -1.19 2.44
N VAL A 35 1.47 -1.42 1.21
CA VAL A 35 1.95 -0.69 0.03
C VAL A 35 1.68 0.81 0.19
N HIS A 36 0.46 1.20 0.53
CA HIS A 36 0.10 2.60 0.75
C HIS A 36 0.94 3.23 1.86
N TYR A 37 1.07 2.55 3.00
CA TYR A 37 1.90 3.03 4.10
C TYR A 37 3.34 3.29 3.65
N LEU A 38 3.97 2.38 2.91
CA LEU A 38 5.36 2.56 2.45
C LEU A 38 5.53 3.68 1.43
N LEU A 39 4.54 3.92 0.58
CA LEU A 39 4.53 5.02 -0.38
C LEU A 39 4.37 6.38 0.31
N THR A 40 3.63 6.42 1.43
CA THR A 40 3.25 7.67 2.07
C THR A 40 3.98 7.99 3.38
N LYS A 41 4.64 7.03 4.04
CA LYS A 41 5.17 7.20 5.42
C LYS A 41 6.11 8.40 5.62
N ASP A 42 6.83 8.81 4.58
CA ASP A 42 7.81 9.90 4.63
C ASP A 42 7.31 11.18 3.91
N LEU A 43 6.06 11.16 3.43
CA LEU A 43 5.46 12.32 2.76
C LEU A 43 5.02 13.37 3.78
N SER A 44 5.11 14.63 3.38
CA SER A 44 4.45 15.74 4.09
C SER A 44 2.93 15.57 4.03
N THR A 45 2.19 16.29 4.90
CA THR A 45 0.72 16.30 4.84
C THR A 45 0.20 16.76 3.48
N GLU A 46 0.82 17.76 2.86
CA GLU A 46 0.42 18.22 1.52
C GLU A 46 0.64 17.15 0.44
N ASP A 47 1.74 16.43 0.51
CA ASP A 47 2.05 15.38 -0.47
C ASP A 47 1.23 14.11 -0.22
N HIS A 48 0.80 13.84 1.03
CA HIS A 48 -0.25 12.84 1.33
C HIS A 48 -1.55 13.17 0.61
N ILE A 49 -2.02 14.42 0.71
CA ILE A 49 -3.25 14.86 0.05
C ILE A 49 -3.12 14.71 -1.47
N LYS A 50 -2.00 15.15 -2.05
CA LYS A 50 -1.73 14.98 -3.50
C LYS A 50 -1.71 13.51 -3.90
N PHE A 51 -1.09 12.64 -3.11
CA PHE A 51 -1.04 11.19 -3.33
C PHE A 51 -2.46 10.63 -3.47
N TYR A 52 -3.33 10.83 -2.48
CA TYR A 52 -4.69 10.29 -2.50
C TYR A 52 -5.59 10.92 -3.57
N ASN A 53 -5.42 12.21 -3.86
CA ASN A 53 -6.15 12.87 -4.95
C ASN A 53 -5.73 12.37 -6.34
N SER A 54 -4.51 11.88 -6.50
CA SER A 54 -4.03 11.28 -7.75
C SER A 54 -4.38 9.79 -7.90
N TYR A 55 -4.53 9.09 -6.77
CA TYR A 55 -4.79 7.65 -6.74
C TYR A 55 -6.29 7.31 -6.80
N LEU A 56 -7.14 8.20 -6.28
CA LEU A 56 -8.59 8.07 -6.39
C LEU A 56 -9.06 8.88 -7.62
N PRO A 57 -9.69 8.23 -8.63
CA PRO A 57 -10.36 8.99 -9.66
C PRO A 57 -11.54 9.71 -9.02
N VAL A 58 -11.37 10.98 -8.71
CA VAL A 58 -12.49 11.85 -8.33
C VAL A 58 -13.33 12.04 -9.60
N LYS A 59 -14.26 11.12 -9.85
CA LYS A 59 -15.41 11.41 -10.71
C LYS A 59 -16.35 12.30 -9.90
N VAL A 60 -16.17 13.61 -10.02
CA VAL A 60 -17.23 14.57 -9.76
C VAL A 60 -18.20 14.54 -10.94
#